data_AF-A0A940FIA4-F1
#
_entry.id   AF-A0A940FIA4-F1
#
_cell.length_a   1.000
_cell.length_b   1.000
_cell.length_c   1.000
_cell.angle_alpha   90.00
_cell.angle_beta   90.00
_cell.angle_gamma   90.00
#
_symmetry.space_group_name_H-M   'P 1'
#
loop_
_entity.id
_entity.type
_entity.pdbx_description
1 polymer ?
#
loop_
_entity_poly.entity_id
_entity_poly.type
_entity_poly.pdbx_seq_one_letter_code
_entity_poly.pdbx_strand_id
1 'polypeptide(L)'
;KIVAPIVELLEIDRNKVYNFRNEEITAHDLLKKKLNIFYLPERVVAKYSALVEQEIPATKIGLLDILRIYPLKNKDQFQELIDILEPISPRLYSISSSPEAHSGEVHITVARDKFYLNEEWKCGLCSDFLSQLSVDNEIEFYIHKNNQFRLPAASQDIIMVGPGTGVAPFRSFLAHRDAQGADGKNWLFFGDQHFVTDFLYQTELQNWVETGVLTKLNVAFSRDQQEKVYVQHKMLKHGAELYNWLLNGASLYVCGAKDPMSADVEDTLLQIVQKFGNKTIEEGIQFVEQLKDESRYLKDVY
;
A
#
# COMPACT_ATOMS: atom_id res chain seq x y z
N LYS A 1 19.90 -5.45 -16.11
CA LYS A 1 20.86 -6.59 -16.02
C LYS A 1 20.22 -7.92 -16.44
N ILE A 2 18.96 -8.22 -16.05
CA ILE A 2 18.33 -9.52 -16.35
C ILE A 2 17.88 -9.73 -17.81
N VAL A 3 17.64 -8.65 -18.57
CA VAL A 3 17.12 -8.73 -19.96
C VAL A 3 18.12 -9.39 -20.92
N ALA A 4 19.42 -9.09 -20.82
CA ALA A 4 20.42 -9.61 -21.75
C ALA A 4 20.53 -11.16 -21.70
N PRO A 5 20.64 -11.79 -20.51
CA PRO A 5 20.57 -13.25 -20.41
C PRO A 5 19.28 -13.87 -20.96
N ILE A 6 18.13 -13.21 -20.81
CA ILE A 6 16.86 -13.70 -21.37
C ILE A 6 16.90 -13.68 -22.89
N VAL A 7 17.36 -12.59 -23.50
CA VAL A 7 17.51 -12.47 -24.95
C VAL A 7 18.46 -13.54 -25.50
N GLU A 8 19.57 -13.79 -24.80
CA GLU A 8 20.55 -14.82 -25.17
C GLU A 8 19.95 -16.23 -25.13
N LEU A 9 19.24 -16.59 -24.04
CA LEU A 9 18.58 -17.90 -23.91
C LEU A 9 17.46 -18.13 -24.94
N LEU A 10 16.80 -17.05 -25.37
CA LEU A 10 15.74 -17.11 -26.37
C LEU A 10 16.29 -17.14 -27.80
N GLU A 11 17.59 -16.89 -28.00
CA GLU A 11 18.24 -16.77 -29.31
C GLU A 11 17.52 -15.78 -30.26
N ILE A 12 16.99 -14.69 -29.70
CA ILE A 12 16.28 -13.64 -30.46
C ILE A 12 17.17 -12.41 -30.70
N ASP A 13 16.89 -11.69 -31.79
CA ASP A 13 17.47 -10.36 -31.99
C ASP A 13 16.80 -9.35 -31.06
N ARG A 14 17.60 -8.73 -30.17
CA ARG A 14 17.17 -7.69 -29.23
C ARG A 14 16.46 -6.50 -29.89
N ASN A 15 16.75 -6.23 -31.16
CA ASN A 15 16.20 -5.10 -31.92
C ASN A 15 15.02 -5.51 -32.81
N LYS A 16 14.73 -6.82 -32.93
CA LYS A 16 13.54 -7.29 -33.65
C LYS A 16 12.30 -6.75 -32.96
N VAL A 17 11.37 -6.28 -33.78
CA VAL A 17 10.11 -5.67 -33.36
C VAL A 17 9.06 -6.76 -33.18
N TYR A 18 8.29 -6.64 -32.11
CA TYR A 18 7.18 -7.53 -31.76
C TYR A 18 5.94 -6.69 -31.47
N ASN A 19 4.77 -7.30 -31.65
CA ASN A 19 3.50 -6.68 -31.31
C ASN A 19 3.16 -6.97 -29.84
N PHE A 20 2.87 -5.92 -29.08
CA PHE A 20 2.34 -6.04 -27.74
C PHE A 20 1.24 -5.01 -27.53
N ARG A 21 -0.01 -5.48 -27.34
CA ARG A 21 -1.18 -4.62 -27.05
C ARG A 21 -1.36 -3.46 -28.06
N ASN A 22 -1.20 -3.77 -29.35
CA ASN A 22 -1.28 -2.81 -30.46
C ASN A 22 -0.13 -1.78 -30.53
N GLU A 23 0.98 -2.03 -29.83
CA GLU A 23 2.23 -1.27 -29.91
C GLU A 23 3.32 -2.14 -30.58
N GLU A 24 4.07 -1.57 -31.51
CA GLU A 24 5.28 -2.18 -32.05
C GLU A 24 6.49 -1.75 -31.22
N ILE A 25 7.21 -2.73 -30.65
CA ILE A 25 8.31 -2.46 -29.72
C ILE A 25 9.42 -3.49 -29.89
N THR A 26 10.67 -3.07 -29.66
CA THR A 26 11.82 -3.97 -29.71
C THR A 26 11.75 -5.02 -28.59
N ALA A 27 12.27 -6.22 -28.84
CA ALA A 27 12.35 -7.27 -27.82
C ALA A 27 13.02 -6.79 -26.52
N HIS A 28 14.09 -6.00 -26.65
CA HIS A 28 14.78 -5.42 -25.50
C HIS A 28 13.88 -4.50 -24.67
N ASP A 29 13.20 -3.54 -25.30
CA ASP A 29 12.39 -2.58 -24.55
C ASP A 29 11.09 -3.20 -24.03
N LEU A 30 10.54 -4.19 -24.73
CA LEU A 30 9.40 -4.98 -24.27
C LEU A 30 9.72 -5.70 -22.95
N LEU A 31 10.81 -6.47 -22.91
CA LEU A 31 11.26 -7.19 -21.72
C LEU A 31 11.72 -6.25 -20.60
N LYS A 32 12.28 -5.08 -20.96
CA LYS A 32 12.79 -4.11 -19.98
C LYS A 32 11.70 -3.26 -19.34
N LYS A 33 10.69 -2.84 -20.10
CA LYS A 33 9.76 -1.76 -19.70
C LYS A 33 8.30 -2.18 -19.63
N LYS A 34 7.89 -3.21 -20.37
CA LYS A 34 6.46 -3.50 -20.57
C LYS A 34 6.02 -4.80 -19.95
N LEU A 35 6.85 -5.85 -19.96
CA LEU A 35 6.49 -7.18 -19.45
C LEU A 35 7.00 -7.42 -18.04
N ASN A 36 6.15 -7.99 -17.20
CA ASN A 36 6.56 -8.49 -15.90
C ASN A 36 7.34 -9.80 -16.10
N ILE A 37 8.66 -9.69 -16.05
CA ILE A 37 9.59 -10.82 -16.17
C ILE A 37 10.08 -11.33 -14.80
N PHE A 38 9.58 -10.73 -13.71
CA PHE A 38 9.96 -11.06 -12.35
C PHE A 38 8.81 -11.77 -11.64
N TYR A 39 9.13 -12.83 -10.90
CA TYR A 39 8.21 -13.50 -10.00
C TYR A 39 6.83 -13.78 -10.65
N LEU A 40 6.86 -14.43 -11.82
CA LEU A 40 5.67 -14.79 -12.58
C LEU A 40 4.67 -15.52 -11.66
N PRO A 41 3.40 -15.09 -11.60
CA PRO A 41 2.41 -15.75 -10.77
C PRO A 41 2.11 -17.15 -11.31
N GLU A 42 1.63 -18.04 -10.44
CA GLU A 42 1.33 -19.45 -10.78
C GLU A 42 0.46 -19.60 -12.04
N ARG A 43 -0.51 -18.68 -12.22
CA ARG A 43 -1.36 -18.65 -13.42
C ARG A 43 -0.61 -18.41 -14.73
N VAL A 44 0.48 -17.63 -14.70
CA VAL A 44 1.35 -17.40 -15.88
C VAL A 44 2.26 -18.60 -16.08
N VAL A 45 2.76 -19.20 -15.00
CA VAL A 45 3.56 -20.44 -15.05
C VAL A 45 2.75 -21.59 -15.63
N ALA A 46 1.47 -21.72 -15.30
CA ALA A 46 0.58 -22.72 -15.89
C ALA A 46 0.41 -22.54 -17.42
N LYS A 47 0.29 -21.30 -17.89
CA LYS A 47 0.26 -21.00 -19.33
C LYS A 47 1.59 -21.31 -20.00
N TYR A 48 2.70 -21.01 -19.33
CA TYR A 48 4.05 -21.33 -19.83
C TYR A 48 4.25 -22.85 -19.94
N SER A 49 3.83 -23.61 -18.93
CA SER A 49 3.83 -25.08 -18.92
C SER A 49 3.10 -25.67 -20.14
N ALA A 50 1.93 -25.12 -20.48
CA ALA A 50 1.20 -25.50 -21.69
C ALA A 50 1.96 -25.14 -22.98
N LEU A 51 2.59 -23.95 -23.05
CA LEU A 51 3.36 -23.50 -24.20
C LEU A 51 4.57 -24.40 -24.51
N VAL A 52 5.26 -24.89 -23.48
CA VAL A 52 6.43 -25.78 -23.64
C VAL A 52 6.07 -27.26 -23.64
N GLU A 53 4.81 -27.61 -23.37
CA GLU A 53 4.30 -28.97 -23.21
C GLU A 53 5.06 -29.79 -22.16
N GLN A 54 5.39 -29.16 -21.03
CA GLN A 54 6.07 -29.82 -19.90
C GLN A 54 5.35 -29.52 -18.59
N GLU A 55 5.33 -30.49 -17.69
CA GLU A 55 4.76 -30.29 -16.35
C GLU A 55 5.71 -29.44 -15.51
N ILE A 56 5.25 -28.26 -15.10
CA ILE A 56 6.01 -27.32 -14.27
C ILE A 56 5.25 -27.11 -12.96
N PRO A 57 5.92 -27.24 -11.80
CA PRO A 57 5.29 -26.99 -10.51
C PRO A 57 4.64 -25.60 -10.45
N ALA A 58 3.44 -25.52 -9.86
CA ALA A 58 2.79 -24.25 -9.57
C ALA A 58 3.58 -23.52 -8.49
N THR A 59 4.50 -22.65 -8.92
CA THR A 59 5.32 -21.82 -8.04
C THR A 59 5.57 -20.46 -8.67
N LYS A 60 5.96 -19.49 -7.85
CA LYS A 60 6.37 -18.17 -8.33
C LYS A 60 7.82 -18.25 -8.80
N ILE A 61 8.11 -17.90 -10.05
CA ILE A 61 9.46 -18.01 -10.63
C ILE A 61 9.76 -16.86 -11.58
N GLY A 62 11.03 -16.45 -11.72
CA GLY A 62 11.43 -15.45 -12.70
C GLY A 62 11.46 -16.01 -14.12
N LEU A 63 11.27 -15.16 -15.13
CA LEU A 63 11.32 -15.59 -16.54
C LEU A 63 12.70 -16.15 -16.92
N LEU A 64 13.78 -15.56 -16.38
CA LEU A 64 15.13 -16.07 -16.61
C LEU A 64 15.31 -17.49 -16.08
N ASP A 65 14.78 -17.77 -14.89
CA ASP A 65 14.96 -19.06 -14.22
C ASP A 65 14.11 -20.15 -14.89
N ILE A 66 12.85 -19.84 -15.24
CA ILE A 66 11.99 -20.80 -15.94
C ILE A 66 12.54 -21.14 -17.33
N LEU A 67 13.12 -20.18 -18.06
CA LEU A 67 13.77 -20.44 -19.36
C LEU A 67 15.02 -21.31 -19.24
N ARG A 68 15.76 -21.23 -18.12
CA ARG A 68 16.93 -22.07 -17.86
C ARG A 68 16.56 -23.52 -17.57
N ILE A 69 15.46 -23.74 -16.84
CA ILE A 69 15.02 -25.07 -16.44
C ILE A 69 14.18 -25.72 -17.54
N TYR A 70 13.32 -24.94 -18.19
CA TYR A 70 12.34 -25.37 -19.18
C TYR A 70 12.42 -24.45 -20.43
N PRO A 71 13.44 -24.62 -21.29
CA PRO A 71 13.62 -23.75 -22.45
C PRO A 71 12.46 -23.86 -23.45
N LEU A 72 12.23 -22.79 -24.22
CA LEU A 72 11.32 -22.84 -25.37
C LEU A 72 11.84 -23.84 -26.41
N LYS A 73 10.94 -24.46 -27.18
CA LYS A 73 11.32 -25.42 -28.23
C LYS A 73 12.08 -24.73 -29.37
N ASN A 74 11.75 -23.48 -29.67
CA ASN A 74 12.45 -22.64 -30.63
C ASN A 74 12.12 -21.14 -30.41
N LYS A 75 12.89 -20.26 -31.08
CA LYS A 75 12.74 -18.80 -31.00
C LYS A 75 11.45 -18.23 -31.58
N ASP A 76 10.74 -18.98 -32.42
CA ASP A 76 9.50 -18.51 -33.04
C ASP A 76 8.33 -18.49 -32.03
N GLN A 77 8.44 -19.25 -30.95
CA GLN A 77 7.51 -19.22 -29.81
C GLN A 77 7.59 -17.94 -28.97
N PHE A 78 8.52 -17.02 -29.25
CA PHE A 78 8.66 -15.81 -28.42
C PHE A 78 7.39 -14.93 -28.48
N GLN A 79 6.68 -14.87 -29.61
CA GLN A 79 5.40 -14.15 -29.67
C GLN A 79 4.34 -14.80 -28.77
N GLU A 80 4.23 -16.12 -28.78
CA GLU A 80 3.32 -16.85 -27.89
C GLU A 80 3.68 -16.64 -26.41
N LEU A 81 4.98 -16.55 -26.10
CA LEU A 81 5.46 -16.19 -24.76
C LEU A 81 5.03 -14.77 -24.36
N ILE A 82 5.11 -13.79 -25.27
CA ILE A 82 4.64 -12.42 -25.03
C ILE A 82 3.15 -12.42 -24.67
N ASP A 83 2.35 -13.23 -25.36
CA ASP A 83 0.89 -13.26 -25.20
C ASP A 83 0.44 -13.85 -23.85
N ILE A 84 1.28 -14.68 -23.22
CA ILE A 84 1.00 -15.26 -21.89
C ILE A 84 1.56 -14.43 -20.73
N LEU A 85 2.57 -13.59 -20.97
CA LEU A 85 3.18 -12.75 -19.96
C LEU A 85 2.29 -11.56 -19.60
N GLU A 86 2.34 -11.16 -18.33
CA GLU A 86 1.57 -10.01 -17.83
C GLU A 86 2.36 -8.70 -18.00
N PRO A 87 1.68 -7.56 -18.20
CA PRO A 87 2.35 -6.27 -18.23
C PRO A 87 2.92 -5.89 -16.85
N ILE A 88 3.90 -5.00 -16.84
CA ILE A 88 4.25 -4.26 -15.63
C ILE A 88 3.12 -3.27 -15.33
N SER A 89 2.46 -3.46 -14.19
CA SER A 89 1.47 -2.50 -13.68
C SER A 89 2.14 -1.48 -12.75
N PRO A 90 1.77 -0.19 -12.82
CA PRO A 90 2.21 0.81 -11.85
C PRO A 90 1.76 0.43 -10.43
N ARG A 91 2.52 0.86 -9.43
CA ARG A 91 2.18 0.70 -8.01
C ARG A 91 1.64 2.01 -7.47
N LEU A 92 0.56 1.92 -6.70
CA LEU A 92 -0.03 3.05 -6.01
C LEU A 92 0.59 3.17 -4.62
N TYR A 93 0.89 4.40 -4.22
CA TYR A 93 1.31 4.77 -2.87
C TYR A 93 0.44 5.94 -2.43
N SER A 94 -0.12 5.87 -1.23
CA SER A 94 -0.87 6.99 -0.66
C SER A 94 0.09 8.17 -0.45
N ILE A 95 -0.32 9.34 -0.92
CA ILE A 95 0.50 10.56 -0.85
C ILE A 95 0.61 11.02 0.61
N SER A 96 1.83 11.32 1.04
CA SER A 96 2.15 11.75 2.41
C SER A 96 2.53 13.23 2.54
N SER A 97 2.28 14.03 1.50
CA SER A 97 2.37 15.49 1.50
C SER A 97 1.03 16.16 1.17
N SER A 98 0.90 17.42 1.54
CA SER A 98 -0.17 18.31 1.09
C SER A 98 0.44 19.40 0.21
N PRO A 99 -0.17 19.76 -0.94
CA PRO A 99 0.34 20.82 -1.80
C PRO A 99 0.33 22.21 -1.14
N GLU A 100 -0.52 22.44 -0.14
CA GLU A 100 -0.60 23.66 0.66
C GLU A 100 0.61 23.81 1.58
N ALA A 101 1.09 22.70 2.15
CA ALA A 101 2.28 22.68 3.01
C ALA A 101 3.59 22.41 2.25
N HIS A 102 3.50 21.75 1.09
CA HIS A 102 4.63 21.24 0.31
C HIS A 102 4.45 21.62 -1.16
N SER A 103 4.59 22.91 -1.46
CA SER A 103 4.37 23.44 -2.81
C SER A 103 5.36 22.85 -3.80
N GLY A 104 4.86 22.27 -4.89
CA GLY A 104 5.70 21.67 -5.95
C GLY A 104 6.21 20.26 -5.64
N GLU A 105 5.83 19.66 -4.51
CA GLU A 105 6.37 18.37 -4.05
C GLU A 105 5.27 17.32 -3.82
N VAL A 106 5.60 16.06 -4.13
CA VAL A 106 4.77 14.89 -3.81
C VAL A 106 5.60 13.92 -2.99
N HIS A 107 5.18 13.66 -1.76
CA HIS A 107 5.84 12.72 -0.87
C HIS A 107 5.07 11.40 -0.84
N ILE A 108 5.80 10.29 -0.66
CA ILE A 108 5.24 8.96 -0.46
C ILE A 108 5.97 8.26 0.68
N THR A 109 5.28 7.35 1.37
CA THR A 109 5.86 6.53 2.43
C THR A 109 5.94 5.08 1.94
N VAL A 110 7.16 4.59 1.71
CA VAL A 110 7.38 3.30 1.05
C VAL A 110 8.11 2.34 1.98
N ALA A 111 7.41 1.27 2.40
CA ALA A 111 8.07 0.10 2.96
C ALA A 111 8.71 -0.70 1.82
N ARG A 112 10.00 -1.02 1.96
CA ARG A 112 10.67 -1.93 1.04
C ARG A 112 10.16 -3.35 1.28
N ASP A 113 9.22 -3.76 0.44
CA ASP A 113 8.63 -5.10 0.46
C ASP A 113 9.71 -6.17 0.33
N LYS A 114 9.68 -7.16 1.23
CA LYS A 114 10.60 -8.29 1.29
C LYS A 114 9.81 -9.57 1.51
N PHE A 115 10.07 -10.57 0.69
CA PHE A 115 9.43 -11.88 0.80
C PHE A 115 10.44 -12.99 0.53
N TYR A 116 10.12 -14.19 1.00
CA TYR A 116 10.97 -15.36 0.82
C TYR A 116 10.49 -16.17 -0.39
N LEU A 117 11.40 -16.51 -1.30
CA LEU A 117 11.09 -17.30 -2.49
C LEU A 117 12.30 -18.17 -2.86
N ASN A 118 12.08 -19.48 -3.04
CA ASN A 118 13.10 -20.47 -3.38
C ASN A 118 14.33 -20.36 -2.45
N GLU A 119 14.07 -20.36 -1.14
CA GLU A 119 15.11 -20.27 -0.09
C GLU A 119 15.94 -18.98 -0.08
N GLU A 120 15.49 -17.95 -0.80
CA GLU A 120 16.17 -16.66 -0.86
C GLU A 120 15.23 -15.49 -0.53
N TRP A 121 15.79 -14.48 0.14
CA TRP A 121 15.09 -13.21 0.30
C TRP A 121 15.04 -12.44 -1.01
N LYS A 122 13.84 -12.05 -1.40
CA LYS A 122 13.53 -11.24 -2.58
C LYS A 122 12.87 -9.94 -2.14
N CYS A 123 12.88 -8.95 -3.03
CA CYS A 123 12.25 -7.66 -2.79
C CYS A 123 11.16 -7.38 -3.83
N GLY A 124 10.15 -6.60 -3.44
CA GLY A 124 9.12 -6.14 -4.37
C GLY A 124 9.71 -5.21 -5.45
N LEU A 125 9.30 -5.38 -6.71
CA LEU A 125 9.93 -4.70 -7.85
C LEU A 125 9.94 -3.16 -7.72
N CYS A 126 8.81 -2.55 -7.40
CA CYS A 126 8.69 -1.09 -7.35
C CYS A 126 9.31 -0.50 -6.07
N SER A 127 9.08 -1.11 -4.91
CA SER A 127 9.62 -0.63 -3.65
C SER A 127 11.14 -0.78 -3.56
N ASP A 128 11.70 -1.85 -4.15
CA ASP A 128 13.15 -2.02 -4.31
C ASP A 128 13.74 -0.99 -5.27
N PHE A 129 13.09 -0.77 -6.43
CA PHE A 129 13.48 0.27 -7.39
C PHE A 129 13.55 1.65 -6.72
N LEU A 130 12.49 2.05 -6.01
CA LEU A 130 12.43 3.33 -5.31
C LEU A 130 13.53 3.46 -4.23
N SER A 131 13.84 2.36 -3.53
CA SER A 131 14.88 2.36 -2.48
C SER A 131 16.31 2.52 -3.00
N GLN A 132 16.53 2.38 -4.31
CA GLN A 132 17.83 2.49 -4.96
C GLN A 132 18.03 3.81 -5.70
N LEU A 133 16.99 4.66 -5.75
CA LEU A 133 17.08 5.97 -6.40
C LEU A 133 18.03 6.88 -5.63
N SER A 134 18.84 7.61 -6.37
CA SER A 134 19.62 8.72 -5.85
C SER A 134 18.83 10.02 -5.96
N VAL A 135 19.25 11.04 -5.20
CA VAL A 135 18.74 12.41 -5.36
C VAL A 135 18.88 12.83 -6.83
N ASP A 136 17.94 13.63 -7.31
CA ASP A 136 17.84 14.11 -8.70
C ASP A 136 17.58 13.05 -9.77
N ASN A 137 17.20 11.81 -9.39
CA ASN A 137 16.70 10.85 -10.37
C ASN A 137 15.30 11.24 -10.87
N GLU A 138 15.15 11.24 -12.20
CA GLU A 138 13.86 11.43 -12.86
C GLU A 138 13.06 10.12 -12.84
N ILE A 139 11.79 10.22 -12.43
CA ILE A 139 10.83 9.12 -12.46
C ILE A 139 9.52 9.56 -13.10
N GLU A 140 8.89 8.64 -13.84
CA GLU A 140 7.55 8.84 -14.36
C GLU A 140 6.52 8.37 -13.33
N PHE A 141 5.54 9.21 -13.03
CA PHE A 141 4.42 8.87 -12.16
C PHE A 141 3.14 9.58 -12.64
N TYR A 142 2.01 9.18 -12.07
CA TYR A 142 0.73 9.84 -12.28
C TYR A 142 -0.04 9.91 -10.96
N ILE A 143 -0.98 10.86 -10.88
CA ILE A 143 -1.87 10.99 -9.73
C ILE A 143 -3.14 10.19 -9.97
N HIS A 144 -3.33 9.13 -9.18
CA HIS A 144 -4.59 8.41 -9.13
C HIS A 144 -5.56 9.10 -8.15
N LYS A 145 -6.56 9.82 -8.67
CA LYS A 145 -7.48 10.61 -7.84
C LYS A 145 -8.45 9.69 -7.07
N ASN A 146 -8.28 9.62 -5.74
CA ASN A 146 -9.27 8.98 -4.85
C ASN A 146 -10.27 10.00 -4.29
N ASN A 147 -11.43 10.21 -4.92
CA ASN A 147 -12.41 11.19 -4.45
C ASN A 147 -13.14 10.78 -3.15
N GLN A 148 -12.98 9.53 -2.71
CA GLN A 148 -13.65 8.99 -1.53
C GLN A 148 -12.83 9.15 -0.25
N PHE A 149 -11.52 9.43 -0.33
CA PHE A 149 -10.66 9.60 0.85
C PHE A 149 -10.14 11.03 0.92
N ARG A 150 -10.93 11.92 1.53
CA ARG A 150 -10.67 13.36 1.61
C ARG A 150 -10.96 13.89 3.01
N LEU A 151 -10.25 14.96 3.38
CA LEU A 151 -10.55 15.72 4.59
C LEU A 151 -11.99 16.26 4.56
N PRO A 152 -12.66 16.38 5.71
CA PRO A 152 -13.94 17.04 5.82
C PRO A 152 -13.72 18.57 5.90
N ALA A 153 -14.77 19.32 6.27
CA ALA A 153 -14.63 20.74 6.58
C ALA A 153 -13.57 20.99 7.68
N ALA A 154 -12.88 22.14 7.61
CA ALA A 154 -11.78 22.47 8.51
C ALA A 154 -12.13 22.42 10.01
N SER A 155 -13.40 22.65 10.37
CA SER A 155 -13.90 22.63 11.75
C SER A 155 -14.37 21.27 12.24
N GLN A 156 -14.39 20.24 11.38
CA GLN A 156 -14.89 18.92 11.74
C GLN A 156 -13.78 18.05 12.31
N ASP A 157 -13.99 17.46 13.48
CA ASP A 157 -13.02 16.57 14.13
C ASP A 157 -12.74 15.33 13.27
N ILE A 158 -11.51 14.83 13.29
CA ILE A 158 -11.14 13.58 12.62
C ILE A 158 -10.39 12.62 13.54
N ILE A 159 -10.68 11.33 13.35
CA ILE A 159 -9.97 10.21 13.94
C ILE A 159 -9.28 9.45 12.79
N MET A 160 -8.00 9.19 12.94
CA MET A 160 -7.14 8.58 11.92
C MET A 160 -6.53 7.30 12.51
N VAL A 161 -6.68 6.18 11.81
CA VAL A 161 -6.13 4.87 12.21
C VAL A 161 -5.23 4.38 11.09
N GLY A 162 -3.91 4.44 11.31
CA GLY A 162 -2.92 4.19 10.26
C GLY A 162 -1.64 3.55 10.78
N PRO A 163 -1.64 2.22 11.03
CA PRO A 163 -0.41 1.51 11.38
C PRO A 163 0.54 1.37 10.18
N GLY A 164 1.84 1.37 10.46
CA GLY A 164 2.92 1.27 9.47
C GLY A 164 2.81 2.34 8.38
N THR A 165 2.95 1.93 7.12
CA THR A 165 2.81 2.84 5.97
C THR A 165 1.40 3.41 5.80
N GLY A 166 0.40 2.89 6.52
CA GLY A 166 -0.94 3.49 6.61
C GLY A 166 -0.97 4.89 7.22
N VAL A 167 0.13 5.34 7.84
CA VAL A 167 0.28 6.72 8.32
C VAL A 167 0.41 7.76 7.19
N ALA A 168 0.76 7.32 5.97
CA ALA A 168 1.06 8.19 4.84
C ALA A 168 0.01 9.28 4.59
N PRO A 169 -1.28 8.97 4.33
CA PRO A 169 -2.27 10.01 4.08
C PRO A 169 -2.55 10.88 5.33
N PHE A 170 -2.29 10.37 6.53
CA PHE A 170 -2.50 11.12 7.77
C PHE A 170 -1.41 12.16 8.02
N ARG A 171 -0.18 11.91 7.57
CA ARG A 171 0.84 12.97 7.47
C ARG A 171 0.39 14.08 6.52
N SER A 172 -0.17 13.72 5.36
CA SER A 172 -0.73 14.70 4.40
C SER A 172 -1.88 15.50 5.02
N PHE A 173 -2.81 14.83 5.70
CA PHE A 173 -3.96 15.46 6.36
C PHE A 173 -3.53 16.45 7.44
N LEU A 174 -2.61 16.05 8.33
CA LEU A 174 -2.11 16.92 9.39
C LEU A 174 -1.39 18.14 8.82
N ALA A 175 -0.50 17.94 7.84
CA ALA A 175 0.18 19.05 7.18
C ALA A 175 -0.79 20.02 6.49
N HIS A 176 -1.83 19.51 5.83
CA HIS A 176 -2.86 20.35 5.22
C HIS A 176 -3.63 21.16 6.25
N ARG A 177 -4.09 20.52 7.34
CA ARG A 177 -4.85 21.17 8.40
C ARG A 177 -4.04 22.22 9.15
N ASP A 178 -2.76 21.96 9.38
CA ASP A 178 -1.80 22.91 9.93
C ASP A 178 -1.66 24.14 9.02
N ALA A 179 -1.37 23.93 7.72
CA ALA A 179 -1.21 25.01 6.75
C ALA A 179 -2.46 25.88 6.57
N GLN A 180 -3.66 25.31 6.76
CA GLN A 180 -4.94 26.02 6.68
C GLN A 180 -5.37 26.65 8.01
N GLY A 181 -4.66 26.40 9.12
CA GLY A 181 -5.07 26.84 10.46
C GLY A 181 -6.42 26.24 10.88
N ALA A 182 -6.69 24.98 10.52
CA ALA A 182 -7.94 24.30 10.81
C ALA A 182 -8.13 24.11 12.33
N ASP A 183 -9.35 24.34 12.82
CA ASP A 183 -9.70 24.33 14.24
C ASP A 183 -10.33 23.01 14.73
N GLY A 184 -10.78 22.15 13.80
CA GLY A 184 -11.26 20.81 14.12
C GLY A 184 -10.13 19.92 14.67
N LYS A 185 -10.45 19.12 15.67
CA LYS A 185 -9.49 18.30 16.40
C LYS A 185 -9.00 17.12 15.56
N ASN A 186 -7.77 16.69 15.83
CA ASN A 186 -7.14 15.58 15.13
C ASN A 186 -6.69 14.51 16.13
N TRP A 187 -7.08 13.26 15.90
CA TRP A 187 -6.66 12.13 16.72
C TRP A 187 -6.05 11.04 15.86
N LEU A 188 -4.78 10.73 16.08
CA LEU A 188 -4.07 9.65 15.39
C LEU A 188 -3.87 8.42 16.29
N PHE A 189 -4.27 7.26 15.77
CA PHE A 189 -3.85 5.94 16.24
C PHE A 189 -2.79 5.39 15.26
N PHE A 190 -1.55 5.35 15.72
CA PHE A 190 -0.41 4.82 14.99
C PHE A 190 0.07 3.52 15.62
N GLY A 191 0.65 2.63 14.83
CA GLY A 191 1.32 1.47 15.38
C GLY A 191 2.31 0.84 14.40
N ASP A 192 3.35 0.24 14.95
CA ASP A 192 4.36 -0.50 14.17
C ASP A 192 5.00 -1.60 15.05
N GLN A 193 6.16 -2.10 14.67
CA GLN A 193 6.87 -3.16 15.38
C GLN A 193 7.55 -2.62 16.65
N HIS A 194 8.49 -1.68 16.49
CA HIS A 194 9.29 -1.15 17.58
C HIS A 194 9.26 0.37 17.66
N PHE A 195 9.19 0.92 18.88
CA PHE A 195 9.22 2.37 19.12
C PHE A 195 10.51 3.01 18.60
N VAL A 196 11.64 2.35 18.80
CA VAL A 196 12.97 2.93 18.53
C VAL A 196 13.30 2.97 17.03
N THR A 197 12.83 2.00 16.25
CA THR A 197 13.23 1.85 14.84
C THR A 197 12.12 2.16 13.85
N ASP A 198 10.86 1.99 14.24
CA ASP A 198 9.73 1.96 13.29
C ASP A 198 8.70 3.06 13.56
N PHE A 199 9.01 4.03 14.44
CA PHE A 199 8.12 5.17 14.67
C PHE A 199 8.24 6.21 13.54
N LEU A 200 7.57 5.91 12.43
CA LEU A 200 7.54 6.75 11.24
C LEU A 200 7.07 8.18 11.57
N TYR A 201 7.84 9.17 11.10
CA TYR A 201 7.56 10.61 11.29
C TYR A 201 7.47 11.05 12.76
N GLN A 202 8.12 10.33 13.69
CA GLN A 202 8.07 10.60 15.13
C GLN A 202 8.20 12.09 15.49
N THR A 203 9.24 12.77 15.00
CA THR A 203 9.50 14.17 15.34
C THR A 203 8.41 15.11 14.80
N GLU A 204 7.89 14.86 13.60
CA GLU A 204 6.79 15.66 13.03
C GLU A 204 5.50 15.48 13.85
N LEU A 205 5.17 14.23 14.19
CA LEU A 205 3.97 13.92 14.99
C LEU A 205 4.08 14.52 16.40
N GLN A 206 5.26 14.47 17.03
CA GLN A 206 5.51 15.10 18.32
C GLN A 206 5.36 16.62 18.24
N ASN A 207 5.93 17.26 17.22
CA ASN A 207 5.77 18.69 17.00
C ASN A 207 4.30 19.10 16.78
N TRP A 208 3.51 18.30 16.05
CA TRP A 208 2.08 18.57 15.90
C TRP A 208 1.29 18.38 17.20
N VAL A 209 1.71 17.49 18.10
CA VAL A 209 1.13 17.40 19.45
C VAL A 209 1.46 18.66 20.25
N GLU A 210 2.71 19.11 20.23
CA GLU A 210 3.17 20.28 20.97
C GLU A 210 2.51 21.58 20.50
N THR A 211 2.31 21.73 19.19
CA THR A 211 1.65 22.90 18.57
C THR A 211 0.12 22.83 18.62
N GLY A 212 -0.45 21.69 19.00
CA GLY A 212 -1.90 21.50 19.14
C GLY A 212 -2.63 21.10 17.85
N VAL A 213 -1.93 21.03 16.70
CA VAL A 213 -2.47 20.51 15.44
C VAL A 213 -2.96 19.07 15.62
N LEU A 214 -2.14 18.21 16.24
CA LEU A 214 -2.50 16.85 16.60
C LEU A 214 -2.97 16.80 18.05
N THR A 215 -4.30 16.90 18.24
CA THR A 215 -4.93 16.93 19.57
C THR A 215 -4.60 15.68 20.39
N LYS A 216 -4.53 14.51 19.76
CA LYS A 216 -4.21 13.24 20.43
C LYS A 216 -3.40 12.31 19.55
N LEU A 217 -2.42 11.65 20.17
CA LEU A 217 -1.60 10.61 19.55
C LEU A 217 -1.59 9.37 20.45
N ASN A 218 -2.07 8.25 19.92
CA ASN A 218 -1.98 6.95 20.57
C ASN A 218 -1.15 6.00 19.73
N VAL A 219 -0.09 5.47 20.34
CA VAL A 219 0.88 4.59 19.68
C VAL A 219 0.80 3.16 20.19
N ALA A 220 1.01 2.19 19.30
CA ALA A 220 1.03 0.76 19.57
C ALA A 220 2.27 0.09 18.94
N PHE A 221 3.18 -0.42 19.77
CA PHE A 221 4.36 -1.15 19.31
C PHE A 221 4.22 -2.63 19.63
N SER A 222 4.14 -3.44 18.59
CA SER A 222 3.74 -4.85 18.70
C SER A 222 4.86 -5.77 19.20
N ARG A 223 6.12 -5.30 19.21
CA ARG A 223 7.31 -6.10 19.53
C ARG A 223 8.18 -5.54 20.65
N ASP A 224 7.75 -4.47 21.32
CA ASP A 224 8.48 -3.87 22.44
C ASP A 224 8.22 -4.57 23.79
N GLN A 225 7.19 -5.42 23.85
CA GLN A 225 6.87 -6.21 25.03
C GLN A 225 6.36 -7.62 24.63
N GLN A 226 6.24 -8.51 25.62
CA GLN A 226 5.81 -9.90 25.40
C GLN A 226 4.41 -9.98 24.80
N GLU A 227 3.49 -9.11 25.22
CA GLU A 227 2.14 -9.03 24.68
C GLU A 227 2.08 -8.15 23.43
N LYS A 228 1.49 -8.67 22.35
CA LYS A 228 1.33 -7.90 21.11
C LYS A 228 0.29 -6.80 21.30
N VAL A 229 0.72 -5.55 21.16
CA VAL A 229 -0.15 -4.39 21.23
C VAL A 229 -0.31 -3.77 19.85
N TYR A 230 -1.55 -3.70 19.36
CA TYR A 230 -1.91 -3.12 18.08
C TYR A 230 -2.86 -1.91 18.24
N VAL A 231 -3.13 -1.21 17.14
CA VAL A 231 -3.96 0.01 17.14
C VAL A 231 -5.37 -0.24 17.66
N GLN A 232 -5.98 -1.38 17.35
CA GLN A 232 -7.30 -1.76 17.84
C GLN A 232 -7.35 -1.90 19.37
N HIS A 233 -6.27 -2.37 20.00
CA HIS A 233 -6.19 -2.41 21.46
C HIS A 233 -6.18 -1.00 22.07
N LYS A 234 -5.52 -0.04 21.40
CA LYS A 234 -5.53 1.37 21.81
C LYS A 234 -6.88 2.02 21.56
N MET A 235 -7.52 1.74 20.44
CA MET A 235 -8.88 2.21 20.16
C MET A 235 -9.84 1.75 21.26
N LEU A 236 -9.85 0.46 21.60
CA LEU A 236 -10.72 -0.09 22.64
C LEU A 236 -10.44 0.52 24.02
N LYS A 237 -9.16 0.72 24.38
CA LYS A 237 -8.74 1.39 25.61
C LYS A 237 -9.31 2.81 25.72
N HIS A 238 -9.37 3.53 24.59
CA HIS A 238 -9.90 4.89 24.50
C HIS A 238 -11.35 4.95 24.00
N GLY A 239 -12.05 3.82 24.00
CA GLY A 239 -13.31 3.65 23.29
C GLY A 239 -14.44 4.59 23.75
N ALA A 240 -14.53 4.91 25.04
CA ALA A 240 -15.54 5.86 25.54
C ALA A 240 -15.40 7.25 24.89
N GLU A 241 -14.17 7.73 24.77
CA GLU A 241 -13.89 9.04 24.19
C GLU A 241 -13.98 8.99 22.66
N LEU A 242 -13.48 7.92 22.04
CA LEU A 242 -13.61 7.69 20.59
C LEU A 242 -15.08 7.69 20.18
N TYR A 243 -15.93 6.96 20.92
CA TYR A 243 -17.37 6.93 20.68
C TYR A 243 -18.00 8.33 20.82
N ASN A 244 -17.61 9.10 21.83
CA ASN A 244 -18.09 10.46 22.00
C ASN A 244 -17.68 11.38 20.85
N TRP A 245 -16.46 11.26 20.31
CA TRP A 245 -16.06 12.01 19.10
C TRP A 245 -16.95 11.66 17.90
N LEU A 246 -17.26 10.38 17.70
CA LEU A 246 -18.16 9.94 16.63
C LEU A 246 -19.58 10.49 16.80
N LEU A 247 -20.11 10.52 18.02
CA LEU A 247 -21.41 11.14 18.32
C LEU A 247 -21.42 12.65 18.02
N ASN A 248 -20.29 13.32 18.23
CA ASN A 248 -20.14 14.76 17.97
C ASN A 248 -19.74 15.09 16.52
N GLY A 249 -19.95 14.16 15.58
CA GLY A 249 -19.79 14.44 14.15
C GLY A 249 -18.39 14.16 13.60
N ALA A 250 -17.46 13.58 14.36
CA ALA A 250 -16.13 13.29 13.85
C ALA A 250 -16.17 12.31 12.66
N SER A 251 -15.21 12.44 11.74
CA SER A 251 -14.96 11.48 10.67
C SER A 251 -13.83 10.52 11.06
N LEU A 252 -14.04 9.22 10.87
CA LEU A 252 -13.08 8.14 11.09
C LEU A 252 -12.45 7.70 9.76
N TYR A 253 -11.14 7.69 9.71
CA TYR A 253 -10.34 7.26 8.57
C TYR A 253 -9.48 6.07 8.94
N VAL A 254 -9.43 5.06 8.07
CA VAL A 254 -8.56 3.89 8.22
C VAL A 254 -7.70 3.74 6.96
N CYS A 255 -6.39 3.60 7.14
CA CYS A 255 -5.45 3.34 6.05
C CYS A 255 -4.41 2.30 6.45
N GLY A 256 -4.00 1.47 5.49
CA GLY A 256 -2.99 0.42 5.67
C GLY A 256 -3.44 -0.93 5.11
N ALA A 257 -2.95 -2.01 5.71
CA ALA A 257 -3.25 -3.37 5.25
C ALA A 257 -4.74 -3.69 5.31
N LYS A 258 -5.31 -4.19 4.20
CA LYS A 258 -6.71 -4.61 4.14
C LYS A 258 -6.99 -5.75 5.11
N ASP A 259 -6.17 -6.79 5.06
CA ASP A 259 -6.32 -7.98 5.90
C ASP A 259 -5.03 -8.26 6.70
N PRO A 260 -5.11 -8.61 7.99
CA PRO A 260 -6.31 -8.59 8.84
C PRO A 260 -6.64 -7.20 9.42
N MET A 261 -5.76 -6.21 9.25
CA MET A 261 -5.81 -4.96 10.03
C MET A 261 -7.12 -4.19 9.89
N SER A 262 -7.63 -3.98 8.66
CA SER A 262 -8.88 -3.24 8.48
C SER A 262 -10.09 -3.96 9.08
N ALA A 263 -10.10 -5.29 9.07
CA ALA A 263 -11.16 -6.08 9.67
C ALA A 263 -11.14 -5.95 11.21
N ASP A 264 -9.97 -6.12 11.82
CA ASP A 264 -9.79 -6.00 13.27
C ASP A 264 -10.19 -4.60 13.79
N VAL A 265 -9.90 -3.55 13.01
CA VAL A 265 -10.29 -2.16 13.33
C VAL A 265 -11.81 -1.98 13.26
N GLU A 266 -12.47 -2.53 12.25
CA GLU A 266 -13.94 -2.46 12.10
C GLU A 266 -14.65 -3.25 13.20
N ASP A 267 -14.18 -4.46 13.52
CA ASP A 267 -14.69 -5.26 14.63
C ASP A 267 -14.54 -4.54 15.97
N THR A 268 -13.42 -3.86 16.15
CA THR A 268 -13.17 -3.07 17.36
C THR A 268 -14.05 -1.82 17.42
N LEU A 269 -14.31 -1.17 16.29
CA LEU A 269 -15.28 -0.08 16.22
C LEU A 269 -16.68 -0.55 16.65
N LEU A 270 -17.13 -1.70 16.16
CA LEU A 270 -18.39 -2.32 16.59
C LEU A 270 -18.41 -2.59 18.10
N GLN A 271 -17.32 -3.15 18.65
CA GLN A 271 -17.20 -3.38 20.10
C GLN A 271 -17.27 -2.06 20.90
N ILE A 272 -16.65 -0.99 20.41
CA ILE A 272 -16.69 0.33 21.05
C ILE A 272 -18.12 0.87 21.05
N VAL A 273 -18.83 0.80 19.92
CA VAL A 273 -20.21 1.28 19.83
C VAL A 273 -21.14 0.48 20.75
N GLN A 274 -21.01 -0.85 20.79
CA GLN A 274 -21.81 -1.69 21.69
C GLN A 274 -21.53 -1.35 23.16
N LYS A 275 -20.25 -1.34 23.55
CA LYS A 275 -19.84 -1.18 24.94
C LYS A 275 -20.11 0.22 25.50
N PHE A 276 -19.80 1.26 24.73
CA PHE A 276 -19.86 2.65 25.20
C PHE A 276 -21.12 3.39 24.75
N GLY A 277 -21.82 2.90 23.73
CA GLY A 277 -23.15 3.36 23.33
C GLY A 277 -24.31 2.61 23.98
N ASN A 278 -24.03 1.54 24.74
CA ASN A 278 -25.03 0.62 25.27
C ASN A 278 -25.98 0.11 24.17
N LYS A 279 -25.37 -0.28 23.04
CA LYS A 279 -26.06 -0.70 21.82
C LYS A 279 -26.04 -2.21 21.67
N THR A 280 -27.09 -2.78 21.10
CA THR A 280 -27.06 -4.19 20.66
C THR A 280 -26.08 -4.36 19.49
N ILE A 281 -25.81 -5.61 19.11
CA ILE A 281 -24.98 -5.93 17.95
C ILE A 281 -25.58 -5.30 16.68
N GLU A 282 -26.89 -5.44 16.49
CA GLU A 282 -27.62 -4.93 15.33
C GLU A 282 -27.59 -3.39 15.29
N GLU A 283 -27.81 -2.73 16.43
CA GLU A 283 -27.70 -1.28 16.53
C GLU A 283 -26.27 -0.79 16.26
N GLY A 284 -25.26 -1.55 16.70
CA GLY A 284 -23.85 -1.25 16.44
C GLY A 284 -23.51 -1.32 14.95
N ILE A 285 -23.99 -2.34 14.25
CA ILE A 285 -23.85 -2.47 12.80
C ILE A 285 -24.53 -1.31 12.09
N GLN A 286 -25.79 -0.99 12.46
CA GLN A 286 -26.52 0.13 11.88
C GLN A 286 -25.81 1.46 12.09
N PHE A 287 -25.21 1.69 13.25
CA PHE A 287 -24.43 2.89 13.53
C PHE A 287 -23.22 3.01 12.61
N VAL A 288 -22.48 1.92 12.40
CA VAL A 288 -21.31 1.93 11.51
C VAL A 288 -21.72 2.12 10.05
N GLU A 289 -22.81 1.50 9.59
CA GLU A 289 -23.37 1.73 8.26
C GLU A 289 -23.81 3.18 8.08
N GLN A 290 -24.46 3.77 9.08
CA GLN A 290 -24.81 5.19 9.06
C GLN A 290 -23.57 6.10 8.91
N LEU A 291 -22.45 5.79 9.59
CA LEU A 291 -21.20 6.53 9.39
C LEU A 291 -20.69 6.42 7.95
N LYS A 292 -20.84 5.26 7.30
CA LYS A 292 -20.44 5.07 5.88
C LYS A 292 -21.34 5.90 4.97
N ASP A 293 -22.65 5.84 5.17
CA ASP A 293 -23.65 6.59 4.38
C ASP A 293 -23.46 8.11 4.51
N GLU A 294 -23.10 8.58 5.71
CA GLU A 294 -22.79 9.98 5.98
C GLU A 294 -21.39 10.42 5.49
N SER A 295 -20.62 9.52 4.85
CA SER A 295 -19.23 9.77 4.46
C SER A 295 -18.33 10.19 5.63
N ARG A 296 -18.59 9.62 6.81
CA ARG A 296 -17.82 9.81 8.07
C ARG A 296 -17.03 8.58 8.48
N TYR A 297 -17.15 7.44 7.81
CA TYR A 297 -16.24 6.30 7.98
C TYR A 297 -15.65 5.91 6.62
N LEU A 298 -14.35 6.18 6.44
CA LEU A 298 -13.68 6.11 5.15
C LEU A 298 -12.43 5.24 5.24
N LYS A 299 -12.16 4.47 4.19
CA LYS A 299 -11.05 3.51 4.14
C LYS A 299 -10.22 3.67 2.87
N ASP A 300 -8.90 3.67 3.03
CA ASP A 300 -7.91 3.54 1.95
C ASP A 300 -6.99 2.37 2.30
N VAL A 301 -7.45 1.15 2.01
CA VAL A 301 -6.81 -0.10 2.44
C VAL A 301 -6.42 -0.96 1.24
N TYR A 302 -5.27 -1.63 1.35
CA TYR A 302 -4.64 -2.36 0.25
C TYR A 302 -4.12 -3.74 0.66
#